data_AF-A0A5K1HK78-F1
#
_entry.id   AF-A0A5K1HK78-F1
#
_cell.length_a   1.000
_cell.length_b   1.000
_cell.length_c   1.000
_cell.angle_alpha   90.00
_cell.angle_beta   90.00
_cell.angle_gamma   90.00
#
_symmetry.space_group_name_H-M   'P 1'
#
loop_
_entity.id
_entity.type
_entity.pdbx_description
1 polymer ?
#
loop_
_entity_poly.entity_id
_entity_poly.type
_entity_poly.pdbx_seq_one_letter_code
_entity_poly.pdbx_strand_id
1 'polypeptide(L)' 'AYDATELVRSGNYHKTPLFIDVGSNDQFKAKMLTENLKEQLIEANYDHIFKVRPGYNHSFWYVSSFVREHFEFHAKYLN' A
#
# COMPACT_ATOMS: atom_id res chain seq x y z
N ALA A 1 4.67 2.38 19.08
CA ALA A 1 3.74 1.90 18.02
C ALA A 1 4.29 2.40 16.69
N TYR A 2 4.20 1.61 15.62
CA TYR A 2 4.71 1.97 14.30
C TYR A 2 3.52 2.25 13.37
N ASP A 3 3.46 3.47 12.79
CA ASP A 3 2.43 3.90 11.84
C ASP A 3 3.11 4.32 10.53
N ALA A 4 2.68 3.74 9.41
CA ALA A 4 3.21 4.07 8.08
C ALA A 4 2.93 5.53 7.69
N THR A 5 1.84 6.11 8.17
CA THR A 5 1.47 7.52 7.94
C THR A 5 2.54 8.46 8.48
N GLU A 6 3.01 8.20 9.70
CA GLU A 6 4.07 9.00 10.33
C GLU A 6 5.42 8.84 9.62
N LEU A 7 5.69 7.65 9.05
CA LEU A 7 6.90 7.45 8.23
C LEU A 7 6.88 8.31 6.97
N VAL A 8 5.75 8.36 6.26
CA VAL A 8 5.59 9.26 5.10
C VAL A 8 5.72 10.72 5.56
N ARG A 9 5.05 11.10 6.65
CA ARG A 9 5.11 12.47 7.20
C ARG A 9 6.54 12.91 7.57
N SER A 10 7.41 11.98 7.94
CA SER A 10 8.82 12.29 8.26
C SER A 10 9.66 12.78 7.07
N GLY A 11 9.16 12.67 5.83
CA GLY A 11 9.84 13.14 4.63
C GLY A 11 10.95 12.22 4.12
N ASN A 12 11.16 11.05 4.74
CA ASN A 12 12.15 10.07 4.31
C ASN A 12 11.60 9.20 3.16
N TYR A 13 11.66 9.72 1.94
CA TYR A 13 11.16 9.03 0.75
C TYR A 13 12.25 8.25 0.02
N HIS A 14 11.87 7.08 -0.52
CA HIS A 14 12.69 6.39 -1.50
C HIS A 14 12.40 6.94 -2.90
N LYS A 15 13.34 6.80 -3.83
CA LYS A 15 13.11 7.17 -5.24
C LYS A 15 12.19 6.19 -5.98
N THR A 16 11.94 5.03 -5.39
CA THR A 16 11.09 4.00 -5.97
C THR A 16 9.66 4.25 -5.53
N PRO A 17 8.67 4.19 -6.44
CA PRO A 17 7.28 4.38 -6.05
C PRO A 17 6.84 3.34 -5.02
N LEU A 18 5.82 3.65 -4.23
CA LEU A 18 5.15 2.66 -3.40
C LEU A 18 4.05 1.93 -4.19
N PHE A 19 3.90 0.62 -3.98
CA PHE A 19 2.73 -0.10 -4.46
C PHE A 19 1.99 -0.72 -3.29
N ILE A 20 0.81 -0.16 -3.01
CA ILE A 20 -0.07 -0.52 -1.89
C ILE A 20 -1.33 -1.14 -2.47
N ASP A 21 -1.71 -2.30 -1.94
CA ASP A 21 -2.90 -3.05 -2.33
C ASP A 21 -3.70 -3.36 -1.05
N VAL A 22 -5.01 -3.12 -1.07
CA VAL A 22 -5.90 -3.31 0.09
C VAL A 22 -7.21 -3.97 -0.33
N GLY A 23 -7.60 -5.05 0.34
CA GLY A 23 -8.92 -5.65 0.18
C GLY A 23 -10.03 -4.78 0.79
N SER A 24 -11.14 -4.58 0.07
CA SER A 24 -12.23 -3.71 0.56
C SER A 24 -12.98 -4.28 1.76
N ASN A 25 -12.96 -5.60 1.94
CA ASN A 25 -13.60 -6.33 3.04
C ASN A 25 -12.58 -6.77 4.10
N ASP A 26 -11.42 -6.11 4.14
CA ASP A 26 -10.44 -6.33 5.20
C ASP A 26 -10.96 -5.77 6.54
N GLN A 27 -11.19 -6.67 7.49
CA GLN A 27 -11.67 -6.36 8.84
C GLN A 27 -10.69 -5.53 9.67
N PHE A 28 -9.42 -5.45 9.28
CA PHE A 28 -8.38 -4.70 9.99
C PHE A 28 -8.10 -3.33 9.36
N LYS A 29 -8.74 -2.98 8.25
CA LYS A 29 -8.49 -1.74 7.49
C LYS A 29 -8.48 -0.48 8.37
N ALA A 30 -9.46 -0.36 9.27
CA ALA A 30 -9.56 0.77 10.20
C ALA A 30 -8.40 0.81 11.20
N LYS A 31 -7.94 -0.35 11.70
CA LYS A 31 -6.80 -0.44 12.61
C LYS A 31 -5.46 -0.17 11.91
N MET A 32 -5.37 -0.49 10.62
CA MET A 32 -4.19 -0.25 9.79
C MET A 32 -4.10 1.18 9.25
N LEU A 33 -5.11 2.03 9.52
CA LEU A 33 -5.13 3.45 9.15
C LEU A 33 -4.87 3.67 7.64
N THR A 34 -5.39 2.78 6.78
CA THR A 34 -5.03 2.79 5.35
C THR A 34 -5.49 4.05 4.62
N GLU A 35 -6.61 4.67 5.05
CA GLU A 35 -7.08 5.94 4.48
C GLU A 35 -6.16 7.11 4.90
N ASN A 36 -5.74 7.16 6.17
CA ASN A 36 -4.76 8.15 6.64
C ASN A 36 -3.46 8.06 5.84
N LEU A 37 -2.95 6.84 5.61
CA LEU A 37 -1.76 6.63 4.78
C LEU A 37 -1.98 7.13 3.36
N LYS A 38 -3.13 6.81 2.75
CA LYS A 38 -3.48 7.25 1.39
C LYS A 38 -3.52 8.78 1.27
N GLU A 39 -4.19 9.45 2.20
CA GLU A 39 -4.26 10.91 2.25
C GLU A 39 -2.86 11.53 2.41
N GLN A 40 -2.06 10.97 3.32
CA GLN A 40 -0.70 11.45 3.57
C GLN A 40 0.23 11.27 2.36
N LEU A 41 0.09 10.18 1.59
CA LEU A 41 0.86 9.98 0.35
C LEU A 41 0.54 11.04 -0.71
N ILE A 42 -0.73 11.43 -0.81
CA ILE A 42 -1.19 12.50 -1.71
C ILE A 42 -0.64 13.85 -1.23
N GLU A 43 -0.78 14.18 0.05
CA GLU A 43 -0.28 15.42 0.64
C GLU A 43 1.24 15.57 0.48
N ALA A 44 1.96 14.46 0.69
CA ALA A 44 3.42 14.39 0.54
C ALA A 44 3.91 14.46 -0.92
N ASN A 45 3.01 14.32 -1.90
CA ASN A 45 3.37 14.11 -3.30
C ASN A 45 4.39 12.98 -3.49
N TYR A 46 4.27 11.90 -2.69
CA TYR A 46 5.14 10.73 -2.79
C TYR A 46 4.61 9.82 -3.89
N ASP A 47 5.42 9.47 -4.89
CA ASP A 47 5.01 8.59 -5.98
C ASP A 47 4.50 7.23 -5.47
N HIS A 48 3.26 6.90 -5.82
CA HIS A 48 2.58 5.71 -5.31
C HIS A 48 1.49 5.21 -6.26
N ILE A 49 1.24 3.90 -6.16
CA ILE A 49 0.09 3.20 -6.71
C ILE A 49 -0.69 2.67 -5.50
N PHE A 50 -1.96 3.07 -5.37
CA PHE A 50 -2.85 2.57 -4.32
C PHE A 50 -4.05 1.86 -4.96
N LYS A 51 -4.17 0.55 -4.78
CA LYS A 51 -5.27 -0.26 -5.33
C LYS A 51 -6.17 -0.79 -4.23
N VAL A 52 -7.48 -0.66 -4.43
CA VAL A 52 -8.50 -1.27 -3.57
C VAL A 52 -9.15 -2.43 -4.34
N ARG A 53 -9.15 -3.63 -3.76
CA ARG A 53 -9.71 -4.85 -4.39
C ARG A 53 -11.10 -5.16 -3.82
N PRO A 54 -12.18 -4.97 -4.60
CA PRO A 54 -13.54 -5.18 -4.13
C PRO A 54 -13.77 -6.64 -3.67
N GLY A 55 -14.37 -6.81 -2.51
CA GLY A 55 -14.77 -8.12 -1.96
C GLY A 55 -13.65 -8.92 -1.29
N TYR A 56 -12.39 -8.53 -1.46
CA TYR A 56 -11.25 -9.23 -0.86
C TYR A 56 -11.02 -8.86 0.61
N ASN A 57 -10.55 -9.83 1.39
CA ASN A 57 -10.29 -9.72 2.82
C ASN A 57 -8.78 -9.85 3.13
N HIS A 58 -8.40 -10.07 4.40
CA HIS A 58 -7.02 -10.18 4.86
C HIS A 58 -6.38 -11.58 4.68
N SER A 59 -6.92 -12.44 3.80
CA SER A 59 -6.43 -13.82 3.68
C SER A 59 -5.27 -13.96 2.68
N PHE A 60 -4.55 -15.08 2.74
CA PHE A 60 -3.59 -15.44 1.70
C PHE A 60 -4.24 -15.69 0.33
N TRP A 61 -5.54 -16.01 0.27
CA TRP A 61 -6.27 -16.07 -0.99
C TRP A 61 -6.23 -14.72 -1.70
N TYR A 62 -6.54 -13.64 -0.98
CA TYR A 62 -6.41 -12.28 -1.49
C TYR A 62 -4.99 -11.98 -2.00
N VAL A 63 -3.96 -12.25 -1.18
CA VAL A 63 -2.56 -12.01 -1.56
C VAL A 63 -2.22 -12.78 -2.84
N SER A 64 -2.53 -14.08 -2.89
CA SER A 64 -2.20 -14.94 -4.03
C SER A 64 -2.89 -14.52 -5.33
N SER A 65 -4.09 -13.91 -5.26
CA SER A 65 -4.80 -13.41 -6.44
C SER A 65 -4.07 -12.27 -7.14
N PHE A 66 -3.32 -11.44 -6.41
CA PHE A 66 -2.72 -10.20 -6.94
C PHE A 66 -1.19 -10.13 -6.81
N VAL A 67 -0.54 -11.11 -6.17
CA VAL A 67 0.92 -11.13 -5.97
C VAL A 67 1.72 -11.04 -7.28
N ARG A 68 1.18 -11.55 -8.40
CA ARG A 68 1.82 -11.38 -9.72
C ARG A 68 2.02 -9.90 -10.07
N GLU A 69 1.03 -9.04 -9.81
CA GLU A 69 1.16 -7.61 -10.08
C GLU A 69 2.27 -6.97 -9.23
N HIS A 70 2.45 -7.44 -7.98
CA HIS A 70 3.57 -6.98 -7.14
C HIS A 70 4.92 -7.43 -7.69
N PHE A 71 5.04 -8.66 -8.18
CA PHE A 71 6.28 -9.12 -8.83
C PHE A 71 6.59 -8.31 -10.09
N GLU A 72 5.60 -8.08 -10.95
CA GLU A 72 5.77 -7.26 -12.15
C GLU A 72 6.13 -5.81 -11.82
N PHE A 73 5.57 -5.26 -10.74
CA PHE A 73 5.95 -3.95 -10.22
C PHE A 73 7.41 -3.94 -9.77
N HIS A 74 7.80 -4.83 -8.86
CA HIS A 74 9.16 -4.86 -8.32
C HIS A 74 10.22 -5.19 -9.37
N ALA A 75 9.91 -6.04 -10.36
CA ALA A 75 10.83 -6.38 -11.46
C ALA A 75 11.28 -5.15 -12.27
N LYS A 76 10.52 -4.05 -12.26
CA LYS A 76 10.91 -2.78 -12.91
C LYS A 76 12.00 -2.01 -12.16
N TYR A 77 12.23 -2.33 -10.89
CA TYR A 77 13.10 -1.56 -9.98
C TYR A 77 14.18 -2.42 -9.31
N LEU A 78 14.14 -3.74 -9.49
CA LEU A 78 15.18 -4.67 -9.05
C LEU A 78 16.27 -4.72 -10.13
N ASN A 79 17.36 -3.97 -9.90
CA ASN A 79 18.61 -4.07 -10.65
C ASN A 79 19.65 -4.81 -9.82
#